data_AF-X0UGA6-F1
#
_entry.id   AF-X0UGA6-F1
#
_cell.length_a   1.000
_cell.length_b   1.000
_cell.length_c   1.000
_cell.angle_alpha   90.00
_cell.angle_beta   90.00
_cell.angle_gamma   90.00
#
_symmetry.space_group_name_H-M   'P 1'
#
loop_
_entity.id
_entity.type
_entity.pdbx_description
1 polymer ?
#
loop_
_entity_poly.entity_id
_entity_poly.type
_entity_poly.pdbx_seq_one_letter_code
_entity_poly.pdbx_strand_id
1 'polypeptide(L)' 'DYPNYPLLDRVGLQGGAMNVSICKDNEHIENDINLFDDCLHKDDEIISERLNVLHGLLKEIRKE' A
#
# COMPACT_ATOMS: atom_id res chain seq x y z
N ASP A 1 -2.99 7.84 17.25
CA ASP A 1 -3.84 8.92 16.71
C ASP A 1 -3.40 9.29 15.31
N TYR A 2 -4.35 9.37 14.38
CA TYR A 2 -4.15 9.85 13.01
C TYR A 2 -4.62 11.30 12.95
N PRO A 3 -3.73 12.30 13.15
CA PRO A 3 -4.14 13.69 13.33
C PRO A 3 -4.84 14.30 12.10
N ASN A 4 -4.62 13.71 10.91
CA ASN A 4 -5.19 14.17 9.64
C ASN A 4 -6.23 13.19 9.07
N TYR A 5 -6.80 12.30 9.89
CA TYR A 5 -7.80 11.32 9.45
C TYR A 5 -8.94 11.99 8.66
N PRO A 6 -9.35 11.46 7.49
CA PRO A 6 -9.00 10.14 6.94
C PRO A 6 -7.73 10.10 6.08
N LEU A 7 -7.00 11.20 5.91
CA LEU A 7 -5.75 11.24 5.16
C LEU A 7 -4.67 10.45 5.92
N LEU A 8 -4.10 9.46 5.24
CA LEU A 8 -3.05 8.59 5.77
C LEU A 8 -1.68 9.08 5.33
N ASP A 9 -1.53 9.37 4.03
CA ASP A 9 -0.24 9.76 3.45
C ASP A 9 -0.40 10.55 2.14
N ARG A 10 0.70 11.08 1.62
CA ARG A 10 0.80 11.75 0.32
C ARG A 10 2.03 11.26 -0.43
N VAL A 11 1.79 10.50 -1.50
CA VAL A 11 2.84 9.93 -2.35
C VAL A 11 3.21 10.92 -3.44
N GLY A 12 4.47 11.36 -3.45
CA GLY A 12 5.00 12.19 -4.53
C GLY A 12 5.01 11.42 -5.85
N LEU A 13 4.50 12.03 -6.92
CA LEU A 13 4.50 11.48 -8.27
C LEU A 13 5.16 12.49 -9.22
N GLN A 14 5.66 12.05 -10.37
CA GLN A 14 6.24 12.98 -11.33
C GLN A 14 5.19 14.03 -11.74
N GLY A 15 5.49 15.30 -11.45
CA GLY A 15 4.60 16.43 -11.75
C GLY A 15 3.43 16.62 -10.76
N GLY A 16 3.37 15.90 -9.65
CA GLY A 16 2.30 16.06 -8.68
C GLY A 16 2.46 15.23 -7.40
N ALA A 17 1.34 14.94 -6.75
CA ALA A 17 1.29 13.97 -5.68
C ALA A 17 -0.11 13.39 -5.55
N MET A 18 -0.18 12.16 -5.08
CA MET A 18 -1.43 11.44 -4.81
C MET A 18 -1.65 11.38 -3.31
N ASN A 19 -2.83 11.79 -2.86
CA ASN A 19 -3.25 11.61 -1.47
C ASN A 19 -3.75 10.17 -1.28
N VAL A 20 -3.37 9.55 -0.17
CA VAL A 20 -3.82 8.24 0.27
C VAL A 20 -4.69 8.44 1.51
N SER A 21 -5.95 8.02 1.46
CA SER A 21 -6.92 8.23 2.53
C SER A 21 -7.88 7.05 2.69
N ILE A 22 -8.46 6.90 3.88
CA ILE A 22 -9.55 5.94 4.11
C ILE A 22 -10.79 6.37 3.32
N CYS A 23 -11.40 5.41 2.61
CA CYS A 23 -12.65 5.62 1.86
C CYS A 23 -13.85 5.68 2.82
N LYS A 24 -14.11 6.87 3.39
CA LYS A 24 -15.20 7.06 4.37
C LYS A 24 -16.60 6.92 3.76
N ASP A 25 -16.71 6.98 2.43
CA ASP A 25 -17.96 6.80 1.70
C ASP A 25 -18.34 5.32 1.52
N ASN A 26 -17.46 4.38 1.91
CA ASN A 26 -17.76 2.95 1.90
C ASN A 26 -18.45 2.53 3.19
N GLU A 27 -19.74 2.16 3.10
CA GLU A 27 -20.56 1.68 4.23
C GLU A 27 -20.04 0.38 4.85
N HIS A 28 -19.20 -0.37 4.12
CA HIS A 28 -18.62 -1.65 4.56
C HIS A 28 -17.13 -1.56 4.88
N ILE A 29 -16.57 -0.35 5.03
CA ILE A 29 -15.13 -0.12 5.18
C ILE A 29 -14.47 -0.98 6.28
N GLU A 30 -15.12 -1.16 7.43
CA GLU A 30 -14.59 -1.95 8.54
C GLU A 30 -14.45 -3.44 8.16
N ASN A 31 -15.46 -4.00 7.49
CA ASN A 31 -15.43 -5.40 7.06
C ASN A 31 -14.43 -5.60 5.92
N ASP A 32 -14.38 -4.66 4.98
CA ASP A 32 -13.46 -4.72 3.84
C ASP A 32 -12.00 -4.62 4.28
N ILE A 33 -11.70 -3.83 5.33
CA ILE A 33 -10.35 -3.81 5.94
C ILE A 33 -9.97 -5.20 6.44
N ASN A 34 -10.86 -5.88 7.16
CA ASN A 34 -10.59 -7.23 7.67
C ASN A 34 -10.45 -8.25 6.52
N LEU A 35 -11.32 -8.17 5.51
CA LEU A 35 -11.24 -9.05 4.34
C LEU A 35 -9.94 -8.84 3.56
N PHE A 36 -9.53 -7.59 3.42
CA PHE A 36 -8.25 -7.23 2.78
C PHE A 36 -7.08 -7.83 3.56
N ASP A 37 -7.08 -7.70 4.89
CA ASP A 37 -6.06 -8.28 5.77
C ASP A 37 -6.01 -9.82 5.66
N ASP A 38 -7.16 -10.49 5.72
CA ASP A 38 -7.26 -11.94 5.55
C ASP A 38 -6.74 -12.41 4.19
N CYS A 39 -7.06 -11.69 3.12
CA CYS A 39 -6.59 -11.99 1.78
C CYS A 39 -5.08 -11.77 1.64
N LEU A 40 -4.53 -10.71 2.22
CA LEU A 40 -3.08 -10.48 2.23
C LEU A 40 -2.34 -11.58 2.98
N HIS A 41 -2.83 -11.98 4.15
CA HIS A 41 -2.19 -13.02 4.96
C HIS A 41 -2.20 -14.40 4.31
N LYS A 42 -3.17 -14.70 3.44
CA LYS A 42 -3.20 -15.98 2.71
C LYS A 42 -2.03 -16.14 1.73
N ASP A 43 -1.55 -15.04 1.18
CA ASP A 43 -0.52 -15.00 0.14
C ASP A 43 0.76 -14.29 0.63
N ASP A 44 0.95 -14.13 1.94
CA ASP A 44 2.01 -13.31 2.53
C ASP A 44 3.43 -13.77 2.14
N GLU A 45 3.66 -15.08 2.09
CA GLU A 45 4.94 -15.69 1.73
C GLU A 45 5.30 -15.38 0.27
N ILE A 46 4.39 -15.67 -0.67
CA ILE A 46 4.63 -15.45 -2.10
C ILE A 46 4.73 -13.96 -2.44
N ILE A 47 3.95 -13.11 -1.77
CA ILE A 47 4.05 -11.65 -1.91
C ILE A 47 5.43 -11.18 -1.42
N SER A 48 5.86 -11.65 -0.25
CA SER A 48 7.15 -11.28 0.33
C SER A 48 8.33 -11.69 -0.55
N GLU A 49 8.30 -12.90 -1.11
CA GLU A 49 9.33 -13.39 -2.04
C GLU A 49 9.40 -12.50 -3.29
N ARG A 50 8.26 -12.24 -3.93
CA ARG A 50 8.20 -11.44 -5.17
C ARG A 50 8.65 -10.00 -4.94
N LEU A 51 8.27 -9.38 -3.83
CA LEU A 51 8.70 -8.02 -3.48
C LEU A 51 10.21 -7.95 -3.25
N ASN A 52 10.81 -8.97 -2.60
CA ASN A 52 12.25 -9.03 -2.42
C ASN A 52 13.00 -9.15 -3.76
N VAL A 53 12.52 -9.98 -4.67
CA VAL A 53 13.08 -10.11 -6.03
C VAL A 53 12.98 -8.77 -6.77
N LEU A 54 11.80 -8.14 -6.78
CA LEU A 54 11.59 -6.85 -7.43
C LEU A 54 12.50 -5.76 -6.87
N HIS A 55 12.66 -5.70 -5.55
CA HIS A 55 13.60 -4.78 -4.89
C HIS A 55 15.05 -4.98 -5.34
N GLY A 56 15.46 -6.24 -5.52
CA GLY A 56 16.76 -6.59 -6.10
C GLY A 56 16.94 -5.99 -7.49
N LEU A 57 15.97 -6.24 -8.39
CA LEU A 57 15.98 -5.73 -9.77
C LEU A 57 16.01 -4.19 -9.81
N LEU A 58 15.20 -3.53 -8.98
CA LEU A 58 15.18 -2.06 -8.90
C LEU A 58 16.52 -1.48 -8.41
N LYS A 59 17.21 -2.17 -7.49
CA LYS A 59 18.55 -1.76 -7.04
C LYS A 59 19.59 -1.90 -8.15
N GLU A 60 19.44 -2.88 -9.03
CA GLU A 60 20.33 -3.05 -10.20
C GLU A 60 20.12 -1.92 -11.20
N ILE A 61 18.87 -1.60 -11.55
CA ILE A 61 18.54 -0.48 -12.45
C ILE A 61 19.08 0.85 -11.93
N ARG A 62 19.05 1.07 -10.60
CA ARG A 62 19.55 2.30 -9.97
C ARG A 62 21.10 2.38 -9.88
N LYS A 63 21.82 1.29 -10.13
CA LYS A 63 23.29 1.28 -10.08
C LYS A 63 23.94 1.78 -11.38
N GLU A 64 23.14 2.11 -12.38
CA GLU A 64 23.54 2.88 -13.57
C GLU A 64 23.18 4.36 -13.39
#